data_AF-A0A2V8TCH4-F1
#
_entry.id   AF-A0A2V8TCH4-F1
#
_cell.length_a   1.000
_cell.length_b   1.000
_cell.length_c   1.000
_cell.angle_alpha   90.00
_cell.angle_beta   90.00
_cell.angle_gamma   90.00
#
_symmetry.space_group_name_H-M   'P 1'
#
loop_
_entity.id
_entity.type
_entity.pdbx_description
1 polymer ?
#
loop_
_entity_poly.entity_id
_entity_poly.type
_entity_poly.pdbx_seq_one_letter_code
_entity_poly.pdbx_strand_id
1 'polypeptide(L)'
;TENHAIRAIDLARRTVATIAGNGEQLQHRVTFGGQGKDIALSSPWDLTMQNGILYIAMAGPHQLWQMNPKTGGIAPYAGSGREARIDGRLAEAALAQPSGITSDGKKLYFADSEVSSIRSADLDPTGRVDTIVGEDLFEFGDRDGKGPVVRLQHPLGVAYSDGWLYVADTYNNKIKRVSAKERTSETFVGTGANGMQDGERATLNEPSGVSVAFGKLYVADTNNHLIRVVDLKTRRTETLQIKGLEKLRPRKAKQFAGETVELPAQSIEPGDATLELQLELPAGYKLNAEAPTALTIAASPGQALNLTGGAEQVFSNPRFPVRVPIKVSEGEAVLRADFVVYYCEAVKESLCFFKEARVSIPVKAVKGSGNHRLSGTYKLRISE
;
A
#
# COMPACT_ATOMS: atom_id res chain seq x y z
N THR A 1 5.95 4.50 3.11
CA THR A 1 6.61 5.52 2.28
C THR A 1 5.81 6.82 2.20
N GLU A 2 4.63 6.86 1.56
CA GLU A 2 3.88 8.10 1.29
C GLU A 2 3.32 8.81 2.53
N ASN A 3 2.88 8.07 3.54
CA ASN A 3 2.45 8.67 4.82
C ASN A 3 3.62 9.26 5.63
N HIS A 4 4.87 9.10 5.18
CA HIS A 4 6.07 9.56 5.88
C HIS A 4 6.10 9.15 7.38
N ALA A 5 5.68 7.92 7.65
CA ALA A 5 5.45 7.43 9.01
C ALA A 5 5.80 5.95 9.17
N ILE A 6 6.14 5.57 10.40
CA ILE A 6 6.31 4.19 10.86
C ILE A 6 5.09 3.79 11.69
N ARG A 7 4.50 2.64 11.35
CA ARG A 7 3.32 2.10 12.01
C ARG A 7 3.68 0.86 12.81
N ALA A 8 3.10 0.72 14.00
CA ALA A 8 3.13 -0.50 14.79
C ALA A 8 1.76 -1.17 14.73
N ILE A 9 1.76 -2.48 14.47
CA ILE A 9 0.56 -3.31 14.45
C ILE A 9 0.64 -4.28 15.63
N ASP A 10 -0.31 -4.18 16.56
CA ASP A 10 -0.47 -5.16 17.64
C ASP A 10 -1.51 -6.20 17.19
N LEU A 11 -1.04 -7.41 16.86
CA LEU A 11 -1.91 -8.48 16.35
C LEU A 11 -2.82 -9.08 17.43
N ALA A 12 -2.41 -9.05 18.70
CA ALA A 12 -3.21 -9.57 19.82
C ALA A 12 -4.36 -8.62 20.15
N ARG A 13 -4.07 -7.31 20.22
CA ARG A 13 -5.06 -6.26 20.47
C ARG A 13 -5.82 -5.81 19.21
N ARG A 14 -5.32 -6.16 18.02
CA ARG A 14 -5.85 -5.78 16.71
C ARG A 14 -5.90 -4.26 16.52
N THR A 15 -4.85 -3.57 16.93
CA THR A 15 -4.74 -2.11 16.86
C THR A 15 -3.55 -1.69 16.01
N VAL A 16 -3.65 -0.52 15.38
CA VAL A 16 -2.55 0.12 14.65
C VAL A 16 -2.26 1.46 15.31
N ALA A 17 -0.98 1.77 15.53
CA ALA A 17 -0.52 3.06 16.04
C ALA A 17 0.57 3.63 15.14
N THR A 18 0.64 4.96 15.05
CA THR A 18 1.84 5.65 14.52
C THR A 18 2.87 5.72 15.64
N ILE A 19 4.10 5.27 15.36
CA ILE A 19 5.20 5.27 16.34
C ILE A 19 6.31 6.25 15.97
N ALA A 20 6.43 6.63 14.69
CA ALA A 20 7.28 7.72 14.23
C ALA A 20 6.71 8.36 12.96
N GLY A 21 7.08 9.61 12.68
CA GLY A 21 6.55 10.43 11.59
C GLY A 21 5.32 11.22 12.02
N ASN A 22 5.32 12.51 11.69
CA ASN A 22 4.20 13.44 11.91
C ASN A 22 3.24 13.53 10.70
N GLY A 23 3.52 12.80 9.61
CA GLY A 23 2.73 12.81 8.37
C GLY A 23 3.24 13.77 7.30
N GLU A 24 4.20 14.64 7.62
CA GLU A 24 4.83 15.55 6.66
C GLU A 24 6.09 14.94 6.07
N GLN A 25 6.39 15.30 4.82
CA GLN A 25 7.64 14.93 4.18
C GLN A 25 8.78 15.81 4.69
N LEU A 26 9.83 15.18 5.21
CA LEU A 26 11.08 15.88 5.51
C LEU A 26 11.75 16.38 4.21
N GLN A 27 11.89 17.70 4.10
CA GLN A 27 12.41 18.40 2.89
C GLN A 27 13.92 18.70 2.94
N HIS A 28 14.56 18.56 4.10
CA HIS A 28 15.94 19.00 4.31
C HIS A 28 16.81 17.89 4.87
N ARG A 29 18.13 18.02 4.69
CA ARG A 29 19.11 17.12 5.32
C ARG A 29 19.07 17.31 6.83
N VAL A 30 18.99 16.21 7.55
CA VAL A 30 18.92 16.22 9.02
C VAL A 30 20.08 15.41 9.58
N THR A 31 20.72 15.97 10.59
CA THR A 31 21.79 15.33 11.38
C THR A 31 21.43 15.21 12.86
N PHE A 32 20.24 15.66 13.25
CA PHE A 32 19.73 15.61 14.63
C PHE A 32 18.60 14.59 14.77
N GLY A 33 18.39 14.11 16.00
CA GLY A 33 17.29 13.23 16.36
C GLY A 33 16.22 13.93 17.19
N GLY A 34 15.21 13.17 17.59
CA GLY A 34 14.14 13.66 18.45
C GLY A 34 13.17 12.55 18.86
N GLN A 35 12.00 12.95 19.36
CA GLN A 35 10.90 12.02 19.61
C GLN A 35 10.23 11.66 18.28
N GLY A 36 10.00 10.37 18.04
CA GLY A 36 9.59 9.85 16.75
C GLY A 36 8.35 10.52 16.16
N LYS A 37 7.36 10.85 17.01
CA LYS A 37 6.09 11.46 16.56
C LYS A 37 6.20 12.94 16.23
N ASP A 38 7.27 13.60 16.65
CA ASP A 38 7.48 15.04 16.45
C ASP A 38 8.40 15.32 15.25
N ILE A 39 9.04 14.27 14.70
CA ILE A 39 9.98 14.37 13.60
C ILE A 39 9.29 13.97 12.28
N ALA A 40 9.34 14.86 11.30
CA ALA A 40 9.00 14.55 9.92
C ALA A 40 9.99 13.51 9.36
N LEU A 41 9.47 12.51 8.65
CA LEU A 41 10.29 11.51 7.95
C LEU A 41 10.19 11.74 6.44
N SER A 42 11.06 11.12 5.66
CA SER A 42 10.94 11.18 4.20
C SER A 42 11.16 9.80 3.61
N SER A 43 10.05 9.23 3.11
CA SER A 43 9.97 7.93 2.47
C SER A 43 10.73 6.79 3.20
N PRO A 44 10.35 6.42 4.44
CA PRO A 44 10.84 5.18 5.04
C PRO A 44 10.38 3.99 4.18
N TRP A 45 11.34 3.19 3.73
CA TRP A 45 11.13 2.16 2.70
C TRP A 45 11.16 0.75 3.26
N ASP A 46 12.14 0.45 4.10
CA ASP A 46 12.29 -0.87 4.75
C ASP A 46 12.85 -0.72 6.17
N LEU A 47 12.69 -1.77 6.98
CA LEU A 47 13.06 -1.77 8.39
C LEU A 47 13.60 -3.13 8.84
N THR A 48 14.53 -3.09 9.80
CA THR A 48 15.03 -4.29 10.46
C THR A 48 15.27 -4.04 11.94
N MET A 49 15.01 -5.05 12.77
CA MET A 49 15.21 -4.96 14.22
C MET A 49 16.52 -5.66 14.59
N GLN A 50 17.41 -4.95 15.28
CA GLN A 50 18.65 -5.54 15.77
C GLN A 50 18.95 -5.03 17.18
N ASN A 51 19.19 -5.95 18.12
CA ASN A 51 19.50 -5.63 19.53
C ASN A 51 18.50 -4.66 20.19
N GLY A 52 17.21 -4.74 19.82
CA GLY A 52 16.15 -3.87 20.36
C GLY A 52 16.10 -2.46 19.76
N ILE A 53 16.90 -2.19 18.73
CA ILE A 53 16.89 -0.97 17.94
C ILE A 53 16.25 -1.27 16.58
N LEU A 54 15.31 -0.44 16.17
CA LEU A 54 14.71 -0.48 14.84
C LEU A 54 15.56 0.37 13.89
N TYR A 55 16.22 -0.25 12.94
CA TYR A 55 16.92 0.42 11.86
C TYR A 55 15.99 0.57 10.66
N ILE A 56 16.09 1.70 9.97
CA ILE A 56 15.16 2.12 8.93
C ILE A 56 15.98 2.56 7.72
N ALA A 57 15.70 1.98 6.55
CA ALA A 57 16.18 2.48 5.28
C ALA A 57 15.32 3.70 4.89
N MET A 58 15.87 4.90 5.09
CA MET A 58 15.18 6.16 4.83
C MET A 58 15.60 6.65 3.44
N ALA A 59 14.80 6.28 2.44
CA ALA A 59 15.12 6.50 1.03
C ALA A 59 15.20 7.99 0.69
N GLY A 60 14.22 8.77 1.14
CA GLY A 60 14.06 10.19 0.79
C GLY A 60 15.25 11.08 1.15
N PRO A 61 15.79 11.03 2.38
CA PRO A 61 16.97 11.79 2.76
C PRO A 61 18.28 11.05 2.46
N HIS A 62 18.26 9.90 1.78
CA HIS A 62 19.42 9.05 1.48
C HIS A 62 20.23 8.68 2.74
N GLN A 63 19.56 8.12 3.75
CA GLN A 63 20.16 7.79 5.05
C GLN A 63 19.62 6.47 5.60
N LEU A 64 20.41 5.83 6.47
CA LEU A 64 19.89 4.86 7.43
C LEU A 64 19.57 5.59 8.73
N TRP A 65 18.41 5.30 9.31
CA TRP A 65 17.96 5.86 10.58
C TRP A 65 17.85 4.76 11.64
N GLN A 66 17.94 5.13 12.91
CA GLN A 66 17.72 4.23 14.03
C GLN A 66 16.68 4.79 14.99
N MET A 67 15.87 3.90 15.56
CA MET A 67 14.83 4.23 16.52
C MET A 67 14.85 3.25 17.70
N ASN A 68 14.73 3.76 18.92
CA ASN A 68 14.40 2.94 20.08
C ASN A 68 12.86 2.85 20.19
N PRO A 69 12.25 1.68 19.92
CA PRO A 69 10.80 1.54 19.94
C PRO A 69 10.18 1.68 21.33
N LYS A 70 10.97 1.54 22.42
CA LYS A 70 10.50 1.68 23.80
C LYS A 70 10.43 3.14 24.24
N THR A 71 11.44 3.94 23.89
CA THR A 71 11.53 5.34 24.31
C THR A 71 11.00 6.31 23.25
N GLY A 72 10.83 5.86 22.00
CA GLY A 72 10.40 6.69 20.89
C GLY A 72 11.52 7.55 20.28
N GLY A 73 12.73 7.53 20.84
CA GLY A 73 13.86 8.30 20.31
C GLY A 73 14.27 7.80 18.92
N ILE A 74 14.37 8.71 17.95
CA ILE A 74 14.76 8.43 16.57
C ILE A 74 15.84 9.41 16.09
N ALA A 75 16.79 8.95 15.29
CA ALA A 75 17.83 9.80 14.70
C ALA A 75 18.42 9.18 13.42
N PRO A 76 19.06 9.97 12.55
CA PRO A 76 19.99 9.45 11.54
C PRO A 76 21.07 8.57 12.19
N TYR A 77 21.43 7.49 11.52
CA TYR A 77 22.43 6.52 11.95
C TYR A 77 23.65 6.51 11.02
N ALA A 78 23.40 6.42 9.72
CA ALA A 78 24.43 6.46 8.69
C ALA A 78 23.96 7.28 7.48
N GLY A 79 24.89 7.98 6.85
CA GLY A 79 24.64 8.84 5.72
C GLY A 79 24.59 10.33 6.07
N SER A 80 25.34 11.11 5.30
CA SER A 80 25.37 12.58 5.34
C SER A 80 24.11 13.24 4.75
N GLY A 81 23.24 12.45 4.13
CA GLY A 81 22.07 12.88 3.37
C GLY A 81 22.38 13.46 1.99
N ARG A 82 23.64 13.38 1.54
CA ARG A 82 23.99 13.58 0.14
C ARG A 82 23.65 12.32 -0.65
N GLU A 83 22.96 12.50 -1.77
CA GLU A 83 22.82 11.47 -2.79
C GLU A 83 24.15 11.28 -3.54
N ALA A 84 24.86 10.21 -3.21
CA ALA A 84 26.08 9.77 -3.88
C ALA A 84 26.49 8.39 -3.33
N ARG A 85 27.47 7.73 -3.96
CA ARG A 85 28.19 6.62 -3.33
C ARG A 85 29.50 7.10 -2.71
N ILE A 86 29.53 7.24 -1.39
CA ILE A 86 30.77 7.52 -0.65
C ILE A 86 30.85 6.56 0.53
N ASP A 87 31.88 5.70 0.55
CA ASP A 87 32.25 4.88 1.71
C ASP A 87 32.99 5.73 2.74
N GLY A 88 32.94 5.36 4.02
CA GLY A 88 33.58 6.14 5.08
C GLY A 88 32.92 5.95 6.44
N ARG A 89 33.24 6.81 7.42
CA ARG A 89 32.59 6.79 8.74
C ARG A 89 31.08 6.93 8.57
N LEU A 90 30.29 6.32 9.47
CA LEU A 90 28.82 6.27 9.33
C LEU A 90 28.19 7.63 8.98
N ALA A 91 28.56 8.70 9.69
CA ALA A 91 28.02 10.05 9.48
C ALA A 91 28.54 10.77 8.22
N GLU A 92 29.70 10.37 7.70
CA GLU A 92 30.37 11.01 6.55
C GLU A 92 30.07 10.31 5.22
N ALA A 93 29.68 9.03 5.27
CA ALA A 93 29.27 8.27 4.10
C ALA A 93 28.12 8.98 3.36
N ALA A 94 28.03 8.76 2.05
CA ALA A 94 26.90 9.18 1.23
C ALA A 94 26.24 7.92 0.68
N LEU A 95 24.92 7.91 0.71
CA LEU A 95 24.06 6.82 0.22
C LEU A 95 23.18 7.41 -0.87
N ALA A 96 22.47 6.57 -1.60
CA ALA A 96 21.58 6.98 -2.68
C ALA A 96 20.33 6.09 -2.69
N GLN A 97 19.31 6.57 -1.95
CA GLN A 97 17.99 5.95 -1.86
C GLN A 97 18.06 4.50 -1.32
N PRO A 98 18.53 4.32 -0.07
CA PRO A 98 18.52 2.99 0.53
C PRO A 98 17.08 2.50 0.67
N SER A 99 16.76 1.34 0.06
CA SER A 99 15.38 0.85 -0.06
C SER A 99 15.12 -0.50 0.61
N GLY A 100 16.17 -1.26 0.90
CA GLY A 100 16.10 -2.55 1.59
C GLY A 100 17.16 -2.64 2.67
N ILE A 101 16.85 -3.26 3.81
CA ILE A 101 17.79 -3.40 4.94
C ILE A 101 17.63 -4.73 5.69
N THR A 102 18.75 -5.35 6.04
CA THR A 102 18.81 -6.58 6.83
C THR A 102 20.04 -6.59 7.74
N SER A 103 20.19 -7.61 8.59
CA SER A 103 21.35 -7.76 9.48
C SER A 103 21.73 -9.22 9.64
N ASP A 104 23.04 -9.48 9.78
CA ASP A 104 23.58 -10.77 10.25
C ASP A 104 23.81 -10.80 11.77
N GLY A 105 23.35 -9.78 12.50
CA GLY A 105 23.62 -9.57 13.92
C GLY A 105 24.92 -8.84 14.23
N LYS A 106 25.79 -8.61 13.24
CA LYS A 106 27.08 -7.91 13.39
C LYS A 106 27.14 -6.61 12.60
N LYS A 107 26.56 -6.61 11.40
CA LYS A 107 26.44 -5.45 10.51
C LYS A 107 25.01 -5.32 10.02
N LEU A 108 24.69 -4.11 9.55
CA LEU A 108 23.57 -3.89 8.66
C LEU A 108 24.03 -4.09 7.23
N TYR A 109 23.16 -4.65 6.40
CA TYR A 109 23.32 -4.73 4.96
C TYR A 109 22.14 -4.06 4.30
N PHE A 110 22.40 -3.25 3.27
CA PHE A 110 21.34 -2.50 2.62
C PHE A 110 21.52 -2.47 1.11
N ALA A 111 20.39 -2.40 0.42
CA ALA A 111 20.32 -2.12 -1.00
C ALA A 111 20.30 -0.61 -1.19
N ASP A 112 21.36 -0.08 -1.81
CA ASP A 112 21.54 1.34 -2.10
C ASP A 112 21.14 1.56 -3.56
N SER A 113 19.85 1.83 -3.76
CA SER A 113 19.16 1.50 -5.01
C SER A 113 19.59 2.35 -6.20
N GLU A 114 19.74 3.66 -6.03
CA GLU A 114 20.11 4.56 -7.13
C GLU A 114 21.56 4.33 -7.59
N VAL A 115 22.46 3.93 -6.68
CA VAL A 115 23.84 3.55 -7.01
C VAL A 115 23.99 2.08 -7.39
N SER A 116 22.87 1.36 -7.54
CA SER A 116 22.83 -0.06 -7.95
C SER A 116 23.83 -0.95 -7.18
N SER A 117 23.88 -0.79 -5.86
CA SER A 117 24.90 -1.41 -5.01
C SER A 117 24.32 -2.10 -3.78
N ILE A 118 25.06 -3.09 -3.28
CA ILE A 118 24.83 -3.67 -1.95
C ILE A 118 25.96 -3.23 -1.05
N ARG A 119 25.61 -2.67 0.10
CA ARG A 119 26.55 -2.04 1.02
C ARG A 119 26.29 -2.54 2.43
N SER A 120 27.27 -2.33 3.31
CA SER A 120 27.17 -2.64 4.73
C SER A 120 27.45 -1.42 5.58
N ALA A 121 26.82 -1.37 6.75
CA ALA A 121 27.13 -0.43 7.81
C ALA A 121 27.43 -1.22 9.09
N ASP A 122 28.51 -0.87 9.80
CA ASP A 122 28.78 -1.44 11.11
C ASP A 122 27.66 -1.10 12.10
N LEU A 123 27.41 -1.97 13.09
CA LEU A 123 26.49 -1.66 14.20
C LEU A 123 27.14 -0.77 15.27
N ASP A 124 28.48 -0.68 15.28
CA ASP A 124 29.24 0.25 16.11
C ASP A 124 29.01 1.70 15.61
N PRO A 125 28.48 2.62 16.43
CA PRO A 125 28.28 4.02 16.05
C PRO A 125 29.54 4.77 15.60
N THR A 126 30.74 4.26 15.92
CA THR A 126 32.03 4.81 15.48
C THR A 126 32.56 4.15 14.20
N GLY A 127 31.87 3.14 13.71
CA GLY A 127 32.24 2.34 12.55
C GLY A 127 32.00 3.05 11.21
N ARG A 128 31.83 2.24 10.17
CA ARG A 128 31.83 2.73 8.78
C ARG A 128 30.80 2.06 7.88
N VAL A 129 30.59 2.70 6.74
CA VAL A 129 29.90 2.16 5.57
C VAL A 129 30.93 1.65 4.56
N ASP A 130 30.67 0.48 4.00
CA ASP A 130 31.47 -0.20 2.99
C ASP A 130 30.62 -0.70 1.83
N THR A 131 31.10 -0.50 0.60
CA THR A 131 30.52 -1.13 -0.59
C THR A 131 30.98 -2.59 -0.69
N ILE A 132 30.01 -3.50 -0.91
CA ILE A 132 30.27 -4.94 -1.08
C ILE A 132 30.39 -5.27 -2.56
N VAL A 133 29.36 -4.93 -3.34
CA VAL A 133 29.26 -5.10 -4.79
C VAL A 133 28.46 -3.94 -5.39
N GLY A 134 28.61 -3.75 -6.70
CA GLY A 134 28.11 -2.57 -7.40
C GLY A 134 29.19 -1.49 -7.50
N GLU A 135 29.01 -0.59 -8.46
CA GLU A 135 29.93 0.50 -8.70
C GLU A 135 29.24 1.83 -8.41
N ASP A 136 28.68 2.59 -9.36
CA ASP A 136 28.16 3.96 -9.14
C ASP A 136 26.78 4.20 -9.76
N LEU A 137 26.24 5.44 -9.60
CA LEU A 137 24.93 5.91 -10.10
C LEU A 137 24.64 5.57 -11.57
N PHE A 138 25.65 5.51 -12.43
CA PHE A 138 25.48 5.25 -13.87
C PHE A 138 26.12 3.92 -14.32
N GLU A 139 26.64 3.13 -13.38
CA GLU A 139 27.32 1.86 -13.64
C GLU A 139 26.40 0.69 -13.24
N PHE A 140 25.24 0.62 -13.88
CA PHE A 140 24.23 -0.42 -13.68
C PHE A 140 24.24 -1.46 -14.81
N GLY A 141 23.52 -2.55 -14.61
CA GLY A 141 23.32 -3.63 -15.58
C GLY A 141 23.22 -4.98 -14.89
N ASP A 142 23.43 -6.07 -15.64
CA ASP A 142 23.26 -7.44 -15.15
C ASP A 142 24.56 -8.23 -15.35
N ARG A 143 25.42 -8.24 -14.34
CA ARG A 143 26.70 -8.95 -14.40
C ARG A 143 27.07 -9.59 -13.08
N ASP A 144 27.16 -10.91 -13.11
CA ASP A 144 27.69 -11.72 -12.01
C ASP A 144 29.23 -11.64 -11.97
N GLY A 145 29.82 -11.89 -10.80
CA GLY A 145 31.28 -11.84 -10.64
C GLY A 145 31.74 -11.47 -9.23
N LYS A 146 32.93 -10.87 -9.13
CA LYS A 146 33.59 -10.50 -7.87
C LYS A 146 34.04 -9.05 -7.87
N GLY A 147 33.69 -8.32 -6.80
CA GLY A 147 34.10 -6.93 -6.58
C GLY A 147 33.45 -5.96 -7.57
N PRO A 148 34.20 -4.97 -8.10
CA PRO A 148 33.63 -3.84 -8.83
C PRO A 148 33.09 -4.20 -10.22
N VAL A 149 33.34 -5.40 -10.75
CA VAL A 149 32.77 -5.81 -12.05
C VAL A 149 31.32 -6.27 -11.94
N VAL A 150 30.82 -6.50 -10.71
CA VAL A 150 29.42 -6.85 -10.50
C VAL A 150 28.55 -5.68 -10.92
N ARG A 151 27.47 -5.96 -11.64
CA ARG A 151 26.45 -4.99 -12.01
C ARG A 151 25.09 -5.50 -11.51
N LEU A 152 24.37 -4.59 -10.86
CA LEU A 152 22.98 -4.71 -10.47
C LEU A 152 22.22 -3.55 -11.14
N GLN A 153 20.90 -3.56 -11.07
CA GLN A 153 20.07 -2.47 -11.57
C GLN A 153 18.90 -2.22 -10.62
N HIS A 154 19.01 -1.11 -9.88
CA HIS A 154 17.99 -0.63 -8.93
C HIS A 154 17.54 -1.71 -7.93
N PRO A 155 18.45 -2.34 -7.16
CA PRO A 155 18.07 -3.36 -6.20
C PRO A 155 17.24 -2.72 -5.07
N LEU A 156 16.07 -3.31 -4.76
CA LEU A 156 15.18 -2.77 -3.72
C LEU A 156 15.19 -3.60 -2.43
N GLY A 157 15.22 -4.92 -2.54
CA GLY A 157 15.09 -5.82 -1.39
C GLY A 157 16.38 -6.55 -1.05
N VAL A 158 16.67 -6.74 0.24
CA VAL A 158 17.79 -7.59 0.68
C VAL A 158 17.43 -8.40 1.93
N ALA A 159 17.77 -9.68 1.95
CA ALA A 159 17.57 -10.56 3.11
C ALA A 159 18.84 -11.38 3.39
N TYR A 160 19.23 -11.47 4.67
CA TYR A 160 20.36 -12.30 5.09
C TYR A 160 19.89 -13.70 5.52
N SER A 161 20.60 -14.74 5.08
CA SER A 161 20.47 -16.10 5.63
C SER A 161 21.73 -16.93 5.36
N ASP A 162 22.18 -17.70 6.34
CA ASP A 162 23.27 -18.68 6.22
C ASP A 162 24.55 -18.13 5.55
N GLY A 163 24.93 -16.90 5.89
CA GLY A 163 26.13 -16.23 5.35
C GLY A 163 25.95 -15.59 3.96
N TRP A 164 24.76 -15.65 3.39
CA TRP A 164 24.44 -15.06 2.10
C TRP A 164 23.44 -13.91 2.23
N LEU A 165 23.59 -12.92 1.34
CA LEU A 165 22.59 -11.90 1.10
C LEU A 165 21.81 -12.29 -0.15
N TYR A 166 20.50 -12.40 -0.05
CA TYR A 166 19.58 -12.57 -1.17
C TYR A 166 19.06 -11.20 -1.54
N VAL A 167 19.22 -10.81 -2.79
CA VAL A 167 18.99 -9.45 -3.26
C VAL A 167 17.96 -9.50 -4.37
N ALA A 168 16.89 -8.71 -4.23
CA ALA A 168 15.98 -8.44 -5.34
C ALA A 168 16.62 -7.40 -6.25
N ASP A 169 17.19 -7.86 -7.36
CA ASP A 169 17.81 -7.04 -8.39
C ASP A 169 16.70 -6.61 -9.37
N THR A 170 15.94 -5.62 -8.93
CA THR A 170 14.56 -5.35 -9.35
C THR A 170 14.44 -5.15 -10.85
N TYR A 171 15.22 -4.23 -11.44
CA TYR A 171 15.10 -3.92 -12.87
C TYR A 171 15.77 -4.95 -13.78
N ASN A 172 16.55 -5.86 -13.21
CA ASN A 172 17.06 -7.03 -13.92
C ASN A 172 16.13 -8.25 -13.82
N ASN A 173 14.98 -8.15 -13.13
CA ASN A 173 14.02 -9.24 -12.93
C ASN A 173 14.66 -10.52 -12.36
N LYS A 174 15.60 -10.35 -11.43
CA LYS A 174 16.41 -11.43 -10.88
C LYS A 174 16.49 -11.35 -9.36
N ILE A 175 16.68 -12.51 -8.75
CA ILE A 175 17.22 -12.59 -7.40
C ILE A 175 18.70 -12.93 -7.52
N LYS A 176 19.55 -12.08 -6.95
CA LYS A 176 20.99 -12.33 -6.82
C LYS A 176 21.28 -12.92 -5.44
N ARG A 177 22.35 -13.71 -5.36
CA ARG A 177 22.93 -14.15 -4.10
C ARG A 177 24.33 -13.56 -3.97
N VAL A 178 24.57 -12.82 -2.89
CA VAL A 178 25.79 -12.06 -2.66
C VAL A 178 26.51 -12.56 -1.40
N SER A 179 27.82 -12.81 -1.52
CA SER A 179 28.70 -13.05 -0.38
C SER A 179 29.34 -11.74 0.04
N ALA A 180 29.00 -11.25 1.25
CA ALA A 180 29.63 -10.05 1.79
C ALA A 180 31.13 -10.22 2.04
N LYS A 181 31.54 -11.42 2.47
CA LYS A 181 32.94 -11.77 2.77
C LYS A 181 33.77 -11.85 1.49
N GLU A 182 33.28 -12.58 0.50
CA GLU A 182 34.03 -12.83 -0.74
C GLU A 182 33.81 -11.72 -1.78
N ARG A 183 32.87 -10.80 -1.52
CA ARG A 183 32.42 -9.74 -2.42
C ARG A 183 32.03 -10.29 -3.80
N THR A 184 31.31 -11.42 -3.80
CA THR A 184 30.83 -12.06 -5.03
C THR A 184 29.33 -11.92 -5.17
N SER A 185 28.84 -11.82 -6.40
CA SER A 185 27.42 -11.88 -6.75
C SER A 185 27.19 -12.91 -7.84
N GLU A 186 26.14 -13.71 -7.72
CA GLU A 186 25.67 -14.63 -8.74
C GLU A 186 24.15 -14.60 -8.85
N THR A 187 23.62 -14.90 -10.03
CA THR A 187 22.19 -15.09 -10.24
C THR A 187 21.71 -16.34 -9.49
N PHE A 188 20.77 -16.14 -8.56
CA PHE A 188 20.19 -17.22 -7.77
C PHE A 188 18.97 -17.82 -8.47
N VAL A 189 18.00 -16.97 -8.85
CA VAL A 189 16.84 -17.30 -9.68
C VAL A 189 16.44 -16.10 -10.56
N GLY A 190 15.60 -16.35 -11.56
CA GLY A 190 15.17 -15.33 -12.54
C GLY A 190 16.00 -15.41 -13.82
N THR A 191 15.32 -15.51 -14.97
CA THR A 191 15.99 -15.51 -16.28
C THR A 191 16.35 -14.10 -16.75
N GLY A 192 15.74 -13.06 -16.16
CA GLY A 192 15.81 -11.66 -16.59
C GLY A 192 14.67 -11.24 -17.54
N ALA A 193 13.94 -12.20 -18.11
CA ALA A 193 12.75 -11.89 -18.89
C ALA A 193 11.56 -11.58 -17.98
N ASN A 194 10.77 -10.58 -18.36
CA ASN A 194 9.49 -10.26 -17.72
C ASN A 194 8.52 -11.45 -17.87
N GLY A 195 7.90 -11.86 -16.76
CA GLY A 195 6.87 -12.89 -16.75
C GLY A 195 6.66 -13.46 -15.36
N MET A 196 5.82 -14.49 -15.25
CA MET A 196 5.41 -15.10 -13.98
C MET A 196 5.60 -16.63 -13.94
N GLN A 197 6.46 -17.18 -14.80
CA GLN A 197 6.67 -18.62 -14.93
C GLN A 197 7.27 -19.21 -13.66
N ASP A 198 6.69 -20.31 -13.17
CA ASP A 198 7.24 -21.11 -12.06
C ASP A 198 8.30 -22.13 -12.52
N GLY A 199 9.01 -22.73 -11.56
CA GLY A 199 9.98 -23.80 -11.78
C GLY A 199 11.43 -23.34 -11.64
N GLU A 200 12.35 -24.06 -12.30
CA GLU A 200 13.80 -23.80 -12.25
C GLU A 200 14.21 -22.60 -13.10
N ARG A 201 13.47 -22.32 -14.17
CA ARG A 201 13.66 -21.16 -15.06
C ARG A 201 12.56 -20.14 -14.84
N ALA A 202 12.39 -19.74 -13.59
CA ALA A 202 11.35 -18.79 -13.25
C ALA A 202 11.58 -17.42 -13.91
N THR A 203 10.49 -16.79 -14.33
CA THR A 203 10.47 -15.37 -14.72
C THR A 203 9.83 -14.56 -13.61
N LEU A 204 10.33 -13.33 -13.44
CA LEU A 204 9.88 -12.36 -12.43
C LEU A 204 9.57 -11.05 -13.16
N ASN A 205 8.94 -10.11 -12.46
CA ASN A 205 8.65 -8.78 -12.96
C ASN A 205 8.77 -7.75 -11.83
N GLU A 206 9.90 -7.05 -11.81
CA GLU A 206 10.28 -6.06 -10.79
C GLU A 206 10.06 -6.54 -9.35
N PRO A 207 10.76 -7.62 -8.93
CA PRO A 207 10.71 -8.06 -7.53
C PRO A 207 11.26 -6.96 -6.62
N SER A 208 10.49 -6.52 -5.63
CA SER A 208 10.85 -5.35 -4.79
C SER A 208 11.28 -5.71 -3.37
N GLY A 209 10.88 -6.87 -2.86
CA GLY A 209 11.14 -7.27 -1.48
C GLY A 209 11.44 -8.76 -1.37
N VAL A 210 12.27 -9.11 -0.39
CA VAL A 210 12.64 -10.50 -0.10
C VAL A 210 12.69 -10.78 1.39
N SER A 211 12.34 -12.00 1.79
CA SER A 211 12.45 -12.47 3.18
C SER A 211 12.75 -13.97 3.21
N VAL A 212 13.51 -14.42 4.21
CA VAL A 212 13.87 -15.84 4.35
C VAL A 212 13.22 -16.42 5.60
N ALA A 213 12.58 -17.57 5.46
CA ALA A 213 12.09 -18.37 6.58
C ALA A 213 12.06 -19.85 6.23
N PHE A 214 12.43 -20.70 7.19
CA PHE A 214 12.32 -22.17 7.08
C PHE A 214 12.97 -22.76 5.81
N GLY A 215 14.13 -22.24 5.40
CA GLY A 215 14.85 -22.71 4.21
C GLY A 215 14.23 -22.27 2.87
N LYS A 216 13.30 -21.31 2.91
CA LYS A 216 12.64 -20.75 1.72
C LYS A 216 12.86 -19.23 1.67
N LEU A 217 13.04 -18.72 0.46
CA LEU A 217 13.04 -17.29 0.17
C LEU A 217 11.67 -16.91 -0.40
N TYR A 218 11.02 -15.95 0.24
CA TYR A 218 9.78 -15.34 -0.20
C TYR A 218 10.12 -14.04 -0.94
N VAL A 219 9.59 -13.89 -2.14
CA VAL A 219 9.84 -12.75 -3.03
C VAL A 219 8.52 -12.04 -3.28
N ALA A 220 8.47 -10.73 -3.03
CA ALA A 220 7.39 -9.87 -3.47
C ALA A 220 7.63 -9.51 -4.95
N ASP A 221 6.95 -10.22 -5.85
CA ASP A 221 7.06 -10.07 -7.30
C ASP A 221 6.02 -9.05 -7.78
N THR A 222 6.39 -7.77 -7.60
CA THR A 222 5.49 -6.63 -7.47
C THR A 222 4.57 -6.46 -8.67
N ASN A 223 5.15 -6.41 -9.87
CA ASN A 223 4.38 -6.12 -11.08
C ASN A 223 3.63 -7.34 -11.62
N ASN A 224 3.85 -8.52 -11.04
CA ASN A 224 3.00 -9.68 -11.27
C ASN A 224 1.88 -9.81 -10.22
N HIS A 225 1.90 -9.02 -9.14
CA HIS A 225 0.98 -9.13 -8.00
C HIS A 225 1.06 -10.49 -7.28
N LEU A 226 2.25 -11.09 -7.22
CA LEU A 226 2.47 -12.42 -6.66
C LEU A 226 3.47 -12.43 -5.51
N ILE A 227 3.33 -13.41 -4.62
CA ILE A 227 4.40 -13.82 -3.72
C ILE A 227 5.01 -15.10 -4.28
N ARG A 228 6.30 -15.07 -4.61
CA ARG A 228 7.04 -16.25 -5.08
C ARG A 228 7.77 -16.89 -3.91
N VAL A 229 7.85 -18.21 -3.92
CA VAL A 229 8.52 -19.01 -2.90
C VAL A 229 9.61 -19.81 -3.59
N VAL A 230 10.85 -19.51 -3.24
CA VAL A 230 12.04 -20.18 -3.76
C VAL A 230 12.59 -21.09 -2.69
N ASP A 231 12.73 -22.37 -3.00
CA ASP A 231 13.43 -23.29 -2.12
C ASP A 231 14.94 -23.02 -2.18
N LEU A 232 15.58 -22.76 -1.03
CA LEU A 232 16.97 -22.28 -1.02
C LEU A 232 17.99 -23.35 -1.45
N LYS A 233 17.61 -24.64 -1.42
CA LYS A 233 18.51 -25.75 -1.80
C LYS A 233 18.39 -26.07 -3.27
N THR A 234 17.15 -26.24 -3.75
CA THR A 234 16.83 -26.66 -5.11
C THR A 234 16.72 -25.49 -6.09
N ARG A 235 16.56 -24.26 -5.58
CA ARG A 235 16.30 -23.03 -6.35
C ARG A 235 15.00 -23.07 -7.16
N ARG A 236 14.15 -24.07 -6.94
CA ARG A 236 12.86 -24.17 -7.63
C ARG A 236 11.91 -23.12 -7.05
N THR A 237 11.30 -22.35 -7.95
CA THR A 237 10.35 -21.28 -7.60
C THR A 237 8.92 -21.77 -7.79
N GLU A 238 8.04 -21.43 -6.84
CA GLU A 238 6.60 -21.65 -6.90
C GLU A 238 5.83 -20.39 -6.51
N THR A 239 4.63 -20.21 -7.01
CA THR A 239 3.72 -19.14 -6.58
C THR A 239 3.01 -19.51 -5.29
N LEU A 240 3.08 -18.66 -4.26
CA LEU A 240 2.37 -18.86 -3.00
C LEU A 240 0.85 -18.75 -3.21
N GLN A 241 0.12 -19.81 -2.90
CA GLN A 241 -1.34 -19.82 -2.93
C GLN A 241 -1.90 -19.30 -1.60
N ILE A 242 -2.46 -18.09 -1.59
CA ILE A 242 -3.13 -17.51 -0.41
C ILE A 242 -4.61 -17.92 -0.43
N LYS A 243 -4.96 -18.89 0.42
CA LYS A 243 -6.36 -19.35 0.58
C LYS A 243 -7.10 -18.48 1.60
N GLY A 244 -8.41 -18.31 1.45
CA GLY A 244 -9.24 -17.63 2.45
C GLY A 244 -9.45 -16.13 2.21
N LEU A 245 -8.86 -15.55 1.16
CA LEU A 245 -9.05 -14.13 0.81
C LEU A 245 -10.52 -13.82 0.48
N GLU A 246 -11.29 -14.80 0.00
CA GLU A 246 -12.72 -14.68 -0.25
C GLU A 246 -13.54 -14.33 1.01
N LYS A 247 -12.99 -14.61 2.20
CA LYS A 247 -13.59 -14.29 3.51
C LYS A 247 -13.25 -12.88 4.00
N LEU A 248 -12.30 -12.20 3.35
CA LEU A 248 -11.95 -10.79 3.63
C LEU A 248 -12.90 -9.80 2.96
N ARG A 249 -14.03 -10.25 2.41
CA ARG A 249 -15.13 -9.37 2.03
C ARG A 249 -15.42 -8.43 3.21
N PRO A 250 -15.56 -7.11 2.97
CA PRO A 250 -15.79 -6.16 4.03
C PRO A 250 -16.95 -6.67 4.88
N ARG A 251 -16.70 -6.86 6.19
CA ARG A 251 -17.76 -7.15 7.15
C ARG A 251 -18.80 -6.06 6.91
N LYS A 252 -20.05 -6.41 6.58
CA LYS A 252 -21.17 -5.46 6.61
C LYS A 252 -21.06 -4.72 7.94
N ALA A 253 -20.64 -3.46 7.92
CA ALA A 253 -20.40 -2.71 9.14
C ALA A 253 -21.73 -2.68 9.91
N LYS A 254 -21.72 -3.13 11.18
CA LYS A 254 -22.94 -3.15 12.00
C LYS A 254 -23.45 -1.73 12.31
N GLN A 255 -22.65 -0.71 12.04
CA GLN A 255 -22.99 0.69 12.24
C GLN A 255 -22.45 1.47 11.04
N PHE A 256 -23.33 2.20 10.38
CA PHE A 256 -22.98 3.11 9.29
C PHE A 256 -22.13 4.25 9.87
N ALA A 257 -20.94 4.47 9.32
CA ALA A 257 -19.98 5.47 9.79
C ALA A 257 -19.74 6.61 8.78
N GLY A 258 -20.45 6.57 7.64
CA GLY A 258 -20.40 7.61 6.62
C GLY A 258 -21.24 8.84 6.96
N GLU A 259 -21.30 9.77 6.02
CA GLU A 259 -22.15 10.96 6.16
C GLU A 259 -23.63 10.62 5.97
N THR A 260 -24.52 11.28 6.70
CA THR A 260 -25.97 11.16 6.50
C THR A 260 -26.49 12.43 5.86
N VAL A 261 -27.21 12.30 4.75
CA VAL A 261 -27.81 13.39 3.99
C VAL A 261 -29.31 13.17 3.95
N GLU A 262 -30.07 14.09 4.52
CA GLU A 262 -31.52 14.10 4.42
C GLU A 262 -31.95 14.99 3.26
N LEU A 263 -32.69 14.43 2.30
CA LEU A 263 -33.26 15.15 1.17
C LEU A 263 -34.68 15.65 1.50
N PRO A 264 -35.18 16.66 0.77
CA PRO A 264 -36.53 17.18 0.99
C PRO A 264 -37.61 16.09 0.90
N ALA A 265 -38.62 16.22 1.78
CA ALA A 265 -39.76 15.33 1.79
C ALA A 265 -40.53 15.39 0.46
N GLN A 266 -40.99 14.23 -0.03
CA GLN A 266 -41.71 14.11 -1.30
C GLN A 266 -43.10 13.52 -1.10
N SER A 267 -44.10 14.08 -1.79
CA SER A 267 -45.45 13.50 -1.86
C SER A 267 -45.60 12.65 -3.11
N ILE A 268 -46.27 11.51 -2.97
CA ILE A 268 -46.43 10.53 -4.05
C ILE A 268 -47.82 9.90 -4.04
N GLU A 269 -48.33 9.56 -5.23
CA GLU A 269 -49.62 8.93 -5.40
C GLU A 269 -49.51 7.44 -5.03
N PRO A 270 -50.47 6.88 -4.27
CA PRO A 270 -50.58 5.44 -4.08
C PRO A 270 -50.73 4.71 -5.42
N GLY A 271 -50.05 3.57 -5.58
CA GLY A 271 -50.03 2.79 -6.82
C GLY A 271 -48.63 2.46 -7.31
N ASP A 272 -48.52 2.12 -8.59
CA ASP A 272 -47.23 1.87 -9.24
C ASP A 272 -46.52 3.21 -9.50
N ALA A 273 -45.22 3.24 -9.19
CA ALA A 273 -44.38 4.41 -9.34
C ALA A 273 -42.92 4.02 -9.62
N THR A 274 -42.09 5.03 -9.90
CA THR A 274 -40.65 4.85 -10.15
C THR A 274 -39.81 5.68 -9.17
N LEU A 275 -38.81 5.06 -8.57
CA LEU A 275 -37.73 5.73 -7.87
C LEU A 275 -36.57 5.98 -8.84
N GLU A 276 -36.08 7.21 -8.90
CA GLU A 276 -34.88 7.61 -9.64
C GLU A 276 -33.81 8.16 -8.69
N LEU A 277 -32.65 7.50 -8.59
CA LEU A 277 -31.53 7.97 -7.77
C LEU A 277 -30.34 8.35 -8.65
N GLN A 278 -29.79 9.53 -8.39
CA GLN A 278 -28.62 10.06 -9.09
C GLN A 278 -27.45 10.25 -8.12
N LEU A 279 -26.24 9.97 -8.60
CA LEU A 279 -24.98 10.34 -7.96
C LEU A 279 -24.31 11.44 -8.81
N GLU A 280 -24.01 12.58 -8.21
CA GLU A 280 -23.19 13.64 -8.80
C GLU A 280 -21.81 13.63 -8.13
N LEU A 281 -20.76 13.44 -8.95
CA LEU A 281 -19.38 13.54 -8.50
C LEU A 281 -18.88 15.00 -8.59
N PRO A 282 -17.86 15.37 -7.80
CA PRO A 282 -17.16 16.64 -7.99
C PRO A 282 -16.61 16.78 -9.41
N ALA A 283 -16.50 18.02 -9.89
CA ALA A 283 -15.92 18.30 -11.20
C ALA A 283 -14.49 17.75 -11.28
N GLY A 284 -14.16 17.11 -12.40
CA GLY A 284 -12.84 16.51 -12.61
C GLY A 284 -12.67 15.11 -12.01
N TYR A 285 -13.72 14.48 -11.48
CA TYR A 285 -13.68 13.12 -10.93
C TYR A 285 -14.53 12.12 -11.72
N LYS A 286 -14.10 10.87 -11.71
CA LYS A 286 -14.82 9.71 -12.29
C LYS A 286 -14.92 8.58 -11.27
N LEU A 287 -15.87 7.66 -11.47
CA LEU A 287 -15.92 6.43 -10.69
C LEU A 287 -14.70 5.54 -10.99
N ASN A 288 -14.17 4.89 -9.96
CA ASN A 288 -13.09 3.93 -10.11
C ASN A 288 -13.62 2.63 -10.74
N ALA A 289 -13.06 2.22 -11.88
CA ALA A 289 -13.46 0.99 -12.56
C ALA A 289 -12.93 -0.28 -11.87
N GLU A 290 -11.81 -0.17 -11.14
CA GLU A 290 -11.13 -1.26 -10.44
C GLU A 290 -11.65 -1.47 -9.02
N ALA A 291 -12.25 -0.44 -8.40
CA ALA A 291 -12.89 -0.50 -7.10
C ALA A 291 -14.40 -0.21 -7.25
N PRO A 292 -15.28 -1.23 -7.25
CA PRO A 292 -16.65 -1.07 -7.67
C PRO A 292 -17.48 -0.24 -6.68
N THR A 293 -18.18 0.78 -7.20
CA THR A 293 -19.17 1.55 -6.44
C THR A 293 -20.40 0.69 -6.16
N ALA A 294 -20.96 0.79 -4.95
CA ALA A 294 -22.17 0.09 -4.58
C ALA A 294 -23.28 1.05 -4.14
N LEU A 295 -24.52 0.69 -4.46
CA LEU A 295 -25.73 1.37 -3.98
C LEU A 295 -26.67 0.34 -3.35
N THR A 296 -27.12 0.61 -2.14
CA THR A 296 -28.10 -0.21 -1.45
C THR A 296 -29.34 0.62 -1.13
N ILE A 297 -30.49 0.21 -1.65
CA ILE A 297 -31.77 0.89 -1.47
C ILE A 297 -32.65 0.06 -0.54
N ALA A 298 -33.18 0.67 0.50
CA ALA A 298 -34.11 0.06 1.44
C ALA A 298 -35.23 1.05 1.78
N ALA A 299 -36.43 0.54 2.03
CA ALA A 299 -37.51 1.32 2.62
C ALA A 299 -37.69 0.93 4.08
N SER A 300 -38.20 1.86 4.88
CA SER A 300 -38.53 1.62 6.28
C SER A 300 -39.53 0.44 6.41
N PRO A 301 -39.27 -0.55 7.27
CA PRO A 301 -40.15 -1.72 7.42
C PRO A 301 -41.58 -1.32 7.82
N GLY A 302 -42.59 -1.83 7.09
CA GLY A 302 -44.01 -1.68 7.43
C GLY A 302 -44.69 -0.39 6.99
N GLN A 303 -44.10 0.36 6.05
CA GLN A 303 -44.56 1.69 5.64
C GLN A 303 -44.97 1.77 4.14
N ALA A 304 -45.43 2.94 3.71
CA ALA A 304 -46.01 3.30 2.41
C ALA A 304 -45.21 2.92 1.13
N LEU A 305 -44.01 2.33 1.23
CA LEU A 305 -43.13 2.03 0.10
C LEU A 305 -42.65 0.58 0.12
N ASN A 306 -42.93 -0.14 -0.96
CA ASN A 306 -42.40 -1.48 -1.22
C ASN A 306 -41.53 -1.46 -2.48
N LEU A 307 -40.28 -1.90 -2.34
CA LEU A 307 -39.35 -2.03 -3.46
C LEU A 307 -39.65 -3.33 -4.22
N THR A 308 -39.72 -3.26 -5.55
CA THR A 308 -39.95 -4.45 -6.39
C THR A 308 -38.68 -5.30 -6.43
N GLY A 309 -38.61 -6.38 -5.65
CA GLY A 309 -37.42 -7.23 -5.54
C GLY A 309 -37.01 -7.61 -4.11
N GLY A 310 -37.71 -7.10 -3.08
CA GLY A 310 -37.49 -7.44 -1.68
C GLY A 310 -37.37 -6.22 -0.79
N ALA A 311 -37.04 -6.42 0.50
CA ALA A 311 -36.90 -5.34 1.48
C ALA A 311 -35.68 -4.43 1.20
N GLU A 312 -34.70 -4.93 0.47
CA GLU A 312 -33.45 -4.25 0.13
C GLU A 312 -33.04 -4.62 -1.30
N GLN A 313 -32.56 -3.65 -2.07
CA GLN A 313 -31.97 -3.86 -3.39
C GLN A 313 -30.52 -3.40 -3.39
N VAL A 314 -29.62 -4.24 -3.87
CA VAL A 314 -28.18 -3.96 -3.91
C VAL A 314 -27.72 -3.91 -5.37
N PHE A 315 -27.08 -2.82 -5.74
CA PHE A 315 -26.50 -2.60 -7.06
C PHE A 315 -24.99 -2.53 -6.94
N SER A 316 -24.29 -3.34 -7.73
CA SER A 316 -22.84 -3.29 -7.89
C SER A 316 -22.52 -2.62 -9.21
N ASN A 317 -21.67 -1.60 -9.20
CA ASN A 317 -21.39 -0.72 -10.34
C ASN A 317 -22.65 -0.20 -11.05
N PRO A 318 -23.58 0.46 -10.32
CA PRO A 318 -24.76 1.03 -10.93
C PRO A 318 -24.41 2.07 -12.00
N ARG A 319 -25.17 2.07 -13.09
CA ARG A 319 -25.22 3.20 -14.01
C ARG A 319 -26.26 4.19 -13.49
N PHE A 320 -25.85 5.43 -13.28
CA PHE A 320 -26.74 6.49 -12.82
C PHE A 320 -27.39 7.23 -14.00
N PRO A 321 -28.67 7.64 -13.89
CA PRO A 321 -29.54 7.43 -12.73
C PRO A 321 -30.00 5.97 -12.62
N VAL A 322 -30.04 5.47 -11.38
CA VAL A 322 -30.61 4.15 -11.08
C VAL A 322 -32.13 4.30 -10.98
N ARG A 323 -32.86 3.49 -11.75
CA ARG A 323 -34.32 3.49 -11.76
C ARG A 323 -34.87 2.19 -11.19
N VAL A 324 -35.74 2.30 -10.20
CA VAL A 324 -36.34 1.16 -9.50
C VAL A 324 -37.86 1.29 -9.51
N PRO A 325 -38.60 0.30 -10.04
CA PRO A 325 -40.04 0.24 -9.87
C PRO A 325 -40.41 0.04 -8.40
N ILE A 326 -41.36 0.83 -7.91
CA ILE A 326 -41.83 0.80 -6.53
C ILE A 326 -43.35 0.70 -6.49
N LYS A 327 -43.86 0.04 -5.45
CA LYS A 327 -45.28 0.01 -5.12
C LYS A 327 -45.54 0.87 -3.90
N VAL A 328 -46.48 1.79 -4.03
CA VAL A 328 -46.79 2.80 -3.03
C VAL A 328 -48.16 2.50 -2.41
N SER A 329 -48.24 2.49 -1.10
CA SER A 329 -49.49 2.41 -0.32
C SER A 329 -49.65 3.71 0.47
N GLU A 330 -50.88 4.11 0.82
CA GLU A 330 -51.10 5.32 1.63
C GLU A 330 -50.34 5.27 2.96
N GLY A 331 -49.80 6.41 3.39
CA GLY A 331 -49.07 6.55 4.64
C GLY A 331 -47.75 7.31 4.50
N GLU A 332 -46.90 7.20 5.51
CA GLU A 332 -45.57 7.81 5.51
C GLU A 332 -44.49 6.73 5.47
N ALA A 333 -43.40 7.01 4.76
CA ALA A 333 -42.24 6.14 4.64
C ALA A 333 -40.93 6.94 4.64
N VAL A 334 -39.83 6.35 5.08
CA VAL A 334 -38.49 6.86 4.74
C VAL A 334 -37.80 5.88 3.81
N LEU A 335 -37.41 6.39 2.64
CA LEU A 335 -36.53 5.69 1.71
C LEU A 335 -35.07 5.96 2.09
N ARG A 336 -34.27 4.91 2.15
CA ARG A 336 -32.85 4.95 2.47
C ARG A 336 -32.04 4.45 1.28
N ALA A 337 -31.02 5.21 0.88
CA ALA A 337 -30.07 4.86 -0.14
C ALA A 337 -28.64 4.98 0.43
N ASP A 338 -27.98 3.85 0.65
CA ASP A 338 -26.61 3.79 1.14
C ASP A 338 -25.66 3.66 -0.07
N PHE A 339 -24.81 4.67 -0.26
CA PHE A 339 -23.78 4.74 -1.29
C PHE A 339 -22.41 4.38 -0.70
N VAL A 340 -21.69 3.52 -1.41
CA VAL A 340 -20.26 3.27 -1.21
C VAL A 340 -19.57 3.64 -2.51
N VAL A 341 -18.94 4.82 -2.54
CA VAL A 341 -18.40 5.43 -3.76
C VAL A 341 -16.88 5.39 -3.73
N TYR A 342 -16.31 4.78 -4.77
CA TYR A 342 -14.89 4.87 -5.07
C TYR A 342 -14.74 5.74 -6.31
N TYR A 343 -13.98 6.82 -6.21
CA TYR A 343 -13.84 7.81 -7.28
C TYR A 343 -12.42 8.35 -7.34
N CYS A 344 -11.93 8.66 -8.54
CA CYS A 344 -10.57 9.10 -8.77
C CYS A 344 -10.55 10.38 -9.59
N GLU A 345 -9.47 11.15 -9.49
CA GLU A 345 -9.24 12.29 -10.38
C GLU A 345 -9.19 11.79 -11.83
N ALA A 346 -9.94 12.44 -12.72
CA ALA A 346 -10.18 11.95 -14.08
C ALA A 346 -8.97 12.13 -15.01
N VAL A 347 -8.04 13.03 -14.66
CA VAL A 347 -6.86 13.36 -15.50
C VAL A 347 -5.61 12.69 -14.97
N LYS A 348 -5.38 12.76 -13.66
CA LYS A 348 -4.24 12.13 -12.99
C LYS A 348 -4.79 11.10 -12.02
N GLU A 349 -5.10 9.90 -12.52
CA GLU A 349 -5.65 8.77 -11.74
C GLU A 349 -4.76 8.31 -10.56
N SER A 350 -3.70 9.05 -10.23
CA SER A 350 -2.84 8.90 -9.06
C SER A 350 -3.57 9.01 -7.72
N LEU A 351 -4.74 9.66 -7.66
CA LEU A 351 -5.46 9.86 -6.41
C LEU A 351 -6.90 9.34 -6.50
N CYS A 352 -7.18 8.28 -5.75
CA CYS A 352 -8.51 7.68 -5.61
C CYS A 352 -8.99 7.82 -4.16
N PHE A 353 -10.26 8.16 -4.03
CA PHE A 353 -10.94 8.40 -2.77
C PHE A 353 -12.04 7.35 -2.54
N PHE A 354 -12.42 7.25 -1.27
CA PHE A 354 -13.51 6.42 -0.78
C PHE A 354 -14.48 7.29 0.02
N LYS A 355 -15.78 7.10 -0.21
CA LYS A 355 -16.83 7.78 0.54
C LYS A 355 -18.00 6.84 0.81
N GLU A 356 -18.45 6.81 2.06
CA GLU A 356 -19.74 6.24 2.43
C GLU A 356 -20.73 7.36 2.72
N ALA A 357 -21.93 7.24 2.16
CA ALA A 357 -23.02 8.19 2.39
C ALA A 357 -24.36 7.48 2.52
N ARG A 358 -25.20 7.95 3.42
CA ARG A 358 -26.58 7.50 3.61
C ARG A 358 -27.50 8.64 3.24
N VAL A 359 -28.27 8.44 2.20
CA VAL A 359 -29.31 9.38 1.77
C VAL A 359 -30.65 8.91 2.28
N SER A 360 -31.35 9.80 2.98
CA SER A 360 -32.71 9.57 3.48
C SER A 360 -33.69 10.50 2.77
N ILE A 361 -34.77 9.95 2.25
CA ILE A 361 -35.85 10.71 1.60
C ILE A 361 -37.14 10.41 2.37
N PRO A 362 -37.67 11.36 3.14
CA PRO A 362 -39.01 11.25 3.72
C PRO A 362 -40.06 11.28 2.61
N VAL A 363 -41.04 10.38 2.68
CA VAL A 363 -42.07 10.20 1.65
C VAL A 363 -43.44 10.17 2.30
N LYS A 364 -44.37 10.94 1.72
CA LYS A 364 -45.78 10.97 2.11
C LYS A 364 -46.65 10.50 0.96
N ALA A 365 -47.22 9.30 1.08
CA ALA A 365 -48.10 8.73 0.09
C ALA A 365 -49.54 9.16 0.35
N VAL A 366 -50.07 10.04 -0.50
CA VAL A 366 -51.41 10.65 -0.36
C VAL A 366 -52.10 10.71 -1.72
N LYS A 367 -53.40 10.40 -1.74
CA LYS A 367 -54.23 10.54 -2.93
C LYS A 367 -54.33 12.01 -3.38
N GLY A 368 -54.33 12.23 -4.69
CA GLY A 368 -54.47 13.55 -5.29
C GLY A 368 -53.16 14.33 -5.42
N SER A 369 -52.01 13.70 -5.19
CA SER A 369 -50.69 14.28 -5.49
C SER A 369 -50.38 14.30 -6.99
N GLY A 370 -50.94 13.34 -7.76
CA GLY A 370 -50.68 13.16 -9.19
C GLY A 370 -49.23 12.78 -9.54
N ASN A 371 -48.36 12.59 -8.55
CA ASN A 371 -46.95 12.28 -8.75
C ASN A 371 -46.73 10.77 -8.66
N HIS A 372 -46.16 10.17 -9.71
CA HIS A 372 -45.79 8.75 -9.75
C HIS A 372 -44.27 8.53 -9.78
N ARG A 373 -43.49 9.55 -9.37
CA ARG A 373 -42.02 9.49 -9.36
C ARG A 373 -41.44 10.05 -8.05
N LEU A 374 -40.57 9.26 -7.42
CA LEU A 374 -39.64 9.74 -6.39
C LEU A 374 -38.28 9.98 -7.03
N SER A 375 -37.60 11.06 -6.66
CA SER A 375 -36.24 11.31 -7.13
C SER A 375 -35.31 11.78 -6.03
N GLY A 376 -34.05 11.34 -6.06
CA GLY A 376 -33.03 11.81 -5.12
C GLY A 376 -31.67 11.94 -5.77
N THR A 377 -31.01 13.07 -5.56
CA THR A 377 -29.64 13.29 -6.05
C THR A 377 -28.70 13.41 -4.86
N TYR A 378 -27.75 12.49 -4.78
CA TYR A 378 -26.63 12.61 -3.85
C TYR A 378 -25.50 13.38 -4.54
N LYS A 379 -25.17 14.55 -3.99
CA LYS A 379 -24.04 15.37 -4.45
C LYS A 379 -22.84 15.12 -3.56
N LEU A 380 -21.89 14.33 -4.05
CA LEU A 380 -20.68 14.02 -3.32
C LEU A 380 -19.80 15.29 -3.25
N ARG A 381 -19.36 15.64 -2.04
CA ARG A 381 -18.41 16.74 -1.80
C ARG A 381 -17.09 16.19 -1.30
N ILE A 382 -16.00 16.81 -1.75
CA ILE A 382 -14.67 16.59 -1.18
C ILE A 382 -14.68 17.26 0.20
N SER A 383 -14.35 16.52 1.25
CA SER A 383 -14.09 17.11 2.56
C SER A 383 -12.81 17.93 2.46
N GLU A 384 -12.91 19.24 2.71
CA GLU A 384 -11.75 20.13 2.85
C GLU A 384 -10.79 19.67 3.96
#